data_AF-A0A259CNJ4-F1
#
_entry.id   AF-A0A259CNJ4-F1
#
_cell.length_a   1.000
_cell.length_b   1.000
_cell.length_c   1.000
_cell.angle_alpha   90.00
_cell.angle_beta   90.00
_cell.angle_gamma   90.00
#
_symmetry.space_group_name_H-M   'P 1'
#
loop_
_entity.id
_entity.type
_entity.pdbx_description
1 polymer ?
#
loop_
_entity_poly.entity_id
_entity_poly.type
_entity_poly.pdbx_seq_one_letter_code
_entity_poly.pdbx_strand_id
1 'polypeptide(L)'
;MYIHTTQSLTDSDIEKAQPSHSNRKLYDENGLYLLIKTTGGKLWRLKYTYAGVEQSVTFGTYPTLSLSDARAICAQHHADIAQGVDPSHKRKALKQRAISDSL
;
A
#
# COMPACT_ATOMS: atom_id res chain seq x y z
N MET A 1 24.34 11.79 13.67
CA MET A 1 23.58 11.45 12.46
C MET A 1 22.84 10.15 12.73
N TYR A 2 21.52 10.19 12.93
CA TYR A 2 20.75 8.95 13.01
C TYR A 2 20.59 8.41 11.60
N ILE A 3 21.21 7.25 11.32
CA ILE A 3 20.84 6.42 10.19
C ILE A 3 19.39 5.97 10.44
N HIS A 4 18.43 6.69 9.87
CA HIS A 4 17.07 6.17 9.81
C HIS A 4 17.13 4.98 8.85
N THR A 5 17.24 3.77 9.39
CA THR A 5 17.04 2.55 8.62
C THR A 5 15.62 2.59 8.08
N THR A 6 15.45 3.03 6.84
CA THR A 6 14.19 2.84 6.12
C THR A 6 13.99 1.34 6.01
N GLN A 7 13.07 0.79 6.81
CA GLN A 7 12.64 -0.60 6.66
C GLN A 7 11.88 -0.71 5.34
N SER A 8 12.58 -1.08 4.29
CA SER A 8 12.01 -1.42 3.00
C SER A 8 11.61 -2.89 3.02
N LEU A 9 10.40 -3.20 2.58
CA LEU A 9 9.96 -4.59 2.46
C LEU A 9 10.66 -5.29 1.31
N THR A 10 10.85 -6.60 1.48
CA THR A 10 11.18 -7.53 0.39
C THR A 10 10.02 -8.48 0.12
N ASP A 11 9.95 -9.06 -1.07
CA ASP A 11 8.93 -10.08 -1.38
C ASP A 11 8.99 -11.26 -0.42
N SER A 12 10.19 -11.67 0.00
CA SER A 12 10.39 -12.71 1.02
C SER A 12 9.79 -12.35 2.38
N ASP A 13 9.84 -11.08 2.80
CA ASP A 13 9.22 -10.64 4.06
C ASP A 13 7.69 -10.74 3.98
N ILE A 14 7.13 -10.41 2.82
CA ILE A 14 5.70 -10.44 2.53
C ILE A 14 5.20 -11.88 2.45
N GLU A 15 5.94 -12.78 1.82
CA GLU A 15 5.61 -14.19 1.73
C GLU A 15 5.59 -14.85 3.12
N LYS A 16 6.63 -14.61 3.92
CA LYS A 16 6.75 -15.13 5.29
C LYS A 16 5.77 -14.49 6.28
N ALA A 17 5.12 -13.40 5.89
CA ALA A 17 4.18 -12.70 6.73
C ALA A 17 2.92 -13.53 7.02
N GLN A 18 2.79 -13.96 8.27
CA GLN A 18 1.65 -14.72 8.77
C GLN A 18 0.65 -13.84 9.53
N PRO A 19 -0.65 -14.20 9.52
CA PRO A 19 -1.65 -13.60 10.38
C PRO A 19 -1.29 -13.76 11.86
N SER A 20 -1.75 -12.82 12.68
CA SER A 20 -1.61 -12.85 14.14
C SER A 20 -2.98 -12.68 14.80
N HIS A 21 -3.02 -12.65 16.13
CA HIS A 21 -4.22 -12.38 16.92
C HIS A 21 -4.79 -10.96 16.68
N SER A 22 -4.02 -10.08 16.05
CA SER A 22 -4.45 -8.74 15.65
C SER A 22 -3.90 -8.36 14.27
N ASN A 23 -4.52 -7.36 13.64
CA ASN A 23 -4.04 -6.84 12.36
C ASN A 23 -2.65 -6.22 12.53
N ARG A 24 -1.71 -6.61 11.66
CA ARG A 24 -0.32 -6.14 11.72
C ARG A 24 0.01 -5.30 10.49
N LYS A 25 0.79 -4.24 10.69
CA LYS A 25 1.34 -3.42 9.60
C LYS A 25 2.80 -3.80 9.38
N LEU A 26 3.14 -4.11 8.14
CA LEU A 26 4.52 -4.20 7.67
C LEU A 26 4.80 -2.94 6.87
N TYR A 27 5.64 -2.05 7.40
CA TYR A 27 5.96 -0.80 6.73
C TYR A 27 6.98 -1.02 5.63
N ASP A 28 6.73 -0.34 4.52
CA ASP A 28 7.70 -0.09 3.45
C ASP A 28 8.04 1.42 3.47
N GLU A 29 8.74 1.87 2.45
CA GLU A 29 9.14 3.26 2.28
C GLU A 29 7.94 4.20 2.03
N ASN A 30 8.16 5.50 2.24
CA ASN A 30 7.24 6.56 1.82
C ASN A 30 5.80 6.46 2.38
N GLY A 31 5.63 5.80 3.53
CA GLY A 31 4.32 5.63 4.15
C GLY A 31 3.47 4.51 3.54
N LEU A 32 4.02 3.77 2.56
CA LEU A 32 3.44 2.53 2.08
C LEU A 32 3.59 1.44 3.15
N TYR A 33 2.57 0.62 3.32
CA TYR A 33 2.62 -0.53 4.21
C TYR A 33 1.66 -1.62 3.76
N LEU A 34 2.01 -2.86 4.09
CA LEU A 34 1.12 -4.01 3.97
C LEU A 34 0.36 -4.23 5.28
N LEU A 35 -0.96 -4.17 5.21
CA LEU A 35 -1.84 -4.56 6.32
C LEU A 35 -2.16 -6.05 6.21
N ILE A 36 -1.65 -6.83 7.16
CA ILE A 36 -1.99 -8.24 7.32
C ILE A 36 -3.19 -8.32 8.25
N LYS A 37 -4.30 -8.82 7.72
CA LYS A 37 -5.51 -9.08 8.51
C LYS A 37 -5.37 -10.38 9.30
N THR A 38 -6.05 -10.43 10.44
CA THR A 38 -6.21 -11.68 11.21
C THR A 38 -6.79 -12.83 10.37
N THR A 39 -7.57 -12.50 9.33
CA THR A 39 -8.19 -13.47 8.41
C THR A 39 -7.26 -14.00 7.32
N GLY A 40 -5.98 -13.61 7.27
CA GLY A 40 -5.08 -14.00 6.17
C GLY A 40 -4.92 -12.98 5.06
N GLY A 41 -5.88 -12.06 4.90
CA GLY A 41 -5.86 -11.08 3.83
C GLY A 41 -4.71 -10.08 3.97
N LYS A 42 -4.01 -9.80 2.87
CA LYS A 42 -2.90 -8.83 2.81
C LYS A 42 -3.31 -7.65 1.93
N LEU A 43 -3.30 -6.43 2.48
CA LEU A 43 -3.78 -5.22 1.81
C LEU A 43 -2.69 -4.16 1.72
N TRP A 44 -2.44 -3.64 0.52
CA TRP A 44 -1.56 -2.50 0.32
C TRP A 44 -2.27 -1.21 0.71
N ARG A 45 -1.66 -0.44 1.62
CA ARG A 45 -2.17 0.85 2.07
C ARG A 45 -1.06 1.90 2.09
N LEU A 46 -1.42 3.13 1.74
CA LEU A 46 -0.53 4.28 1.86
C LEU A 46 -1.10 5.24 2.91
N LYS A 47 -0.26 5.67 3.83
CA LYS A 47 -0.51 6.78 4.74
C LYS A 47 0.13 8.03 4.14
N TYR A 48 -0.64 9.09 3.96
CA TYR A 48 -0.18 10.36 3.40
C TYR A 48 -0.84 11.54 4.11
N THR A 49 -0.28 12.74 3.94
CA THR A 49 -0.86 13.98 4.45
C THR A 49 -1.18 14.89 3.28
N TYR A 50 -2.41 15.38 3.23
CA TYR A 50 -2.85 16.35 2.22
C TYR A 50 -3.56 17.50 2.91
N ALA A 51 -3.19 18.74 2.57
CA ALA A 51 -3.72 19.96 3.19
C ALA A 51 -3.68 19.94 4.74
N GLY A 52 -2.62 19.37 5.33
CA GLY A 52 -2.45 19.26 6.79
C GLY A 52 -3.27 18.14 7.45
N VAL A 53 -4.04 17.37 6.68
CA VAL A 53 -4.86 16.26 7.17
C VAL A 53 -4.22 14.93 6.83
N GLU A 54 -4.00 14.08 7.84
CA GLU A 54 -3.55 12.71 7.65
C GLU A 54 -4.67 11.84 7.06
N GLN A 55 -4.35 11.12 6.00
CA GLN A 55 -5.27 10.28 5.25
C GLN A 55 -4.63 8.90 5.03
N SER A 56 -5.46 7.90 4.75
CA SER A 56 -4.97 6.59 4.30
C SER A 56 -5.81 6.03 3.18
N VAL A 57 -5.15 5.51 2.15
CA VAL A 57 -5.78 4.91 0.97
C VAL A 57 -5.37 3.44 0.87
N THR A 58 -6.25 2.62 0.30
CA THR A 58 -5.99 1.21 0.02
C THR A 58 -5.92 1.01 -1.49
N PHE A 59 -4.87 0.36 -1.99
CA PHE A 59 -4.61 0.19 -3.43
C PHE A 59 -5.08 -1.15 -3.98
N GLY A 60 -5.00 -2.20 -3.17
CA GLY A 60 -5.32 -3.55 -3.59
C GLY A 60 -4.85 -4.60 -2.60
N THR A 61 -5.01 -5.87 -2.98
CA THR A 61 -4.59 -7.03 -2.21
C THR A 61 -3.30 -7.62 -2.78
N TYR A 62 -2.43 -8.13 -1.91
CA TYR A 62 -1.38 -9.07 -2.33
C TYR A 62 -1.97 -10.49 -2.41
N PRO A 63 -1.61 -11.32 -3.40
CA PRO A 63 -0.58 -11.12 -4.43
C PRO A 63 -1.07 -10.44 -5.72
N THR A 64 -2.36 -10.11 -5.85
CA THR A 64 -2.93 -9.47 -7.05
C THR A 64 -2.17 -8.21 -7.46
N LEU A 65 -1.69 -7.46 -6.47
CA LEU A 65 -0.85 -6.29 -6.64
C LEU A 65 0.51 -6.59 -5.98
N SER A 66 1.58 -6.58 -6.77
CA SER A 66 2.93 -6.88 -6.30
C SER A 66 3.51 -5.74 -5.46
N LEU A 67 4.62 -5.99 -4.74
CA LEU A 67 5.35 -4.94 -4.02
C LEU A 67 5.84 -3.84 -4.98
N SER A 68 6.34 -4.20 -6.16
CA SER A 68 6.79 -3.23 -7.16
C SER A 68 5.64 -2.36 -7.67
N ASP A 69 4.47 -2.95 -7.93
CA ASP A 69 3.30 -2.20 -8.36
C ASP A 69 2.81 -1.26 -7.26
N ALA A 70 2.84 -1.72 -6.00
CA ALA A 70 2.47 -0.90 -4.85
C ALA A 70 3.38 0.32 -4.72
N ARG A 71 4.70 0.15 -4.93
CA ARG A 71 5.69 1.24 -4.94
C ARG A 71 5.47 2.20 -6.10
N ALA A 72 5.17 1.71 -7.30
CA ALA A 72 4.86 2.56 -8.45
C ALA A 72 3.62 3.42 -8.21
N ILE A 73 2.55 2.83 -7.64
CA ILE A 73 1.33 3.56 -7.27
C ILE A 73 1.64 4.59 -6.17
N CYS A 74 2.44 4.22 -5.17
CA CYS A 74 2.87 5.14 -4.12
C CYS A 74 3.60 6.37 -4.68
N ALA A 75 4.55 6.15 -5.61
CA ALA A 75 5.29 7.22 -6.26
C ALA A 75 4.36 8.15 -7.06
N GLN A 76 3.40 7.58 -7.80
CA GLN A 76 2.41 8.36 -8.54
C GLN A 76 1.51 9.18 -7.59
N HIS A 77 1.06 8.58 -6.48
CA HIS A 77 0.28 9.27 -5.46
C HIS A 77 1.04 10.46 -4.85
N HIS A 78 2.34 10.29 -4.59
CA HIS A 78 3.18 11.36 -4.07
C HIS A 78 3.37 12.48 -5.09
N ALA A 79 3.56 12.14 -6.37
CA ALA A 79 3.64 13.11 -7.46
C ALA A 79 2.34 13.93 -7.58
N ASP A 80 1.18 13.28 -7.49
CA ASP A 80 -0.13 13.94 -7.52
C ASP A 80 -0.29 14.94 -6.36
N ILE A 81 0.05 14.52 -5.13
CA ILE A 81 0.01 15.38 -3.94
C ILE A 81 0.94 16.59 -4.11
N ALA A 82 2.15 16.39 -4.63
CA ALA A 82 3.10 17.46 -4.88
C ALA A 82 2.60 18.47 -5.92
N GLN A 83 1.73 18.05 -6.83
CA GLN A 83 1.06 18.91 -7.81
C GLN A 83 -0.24 19.55 -7.27
N GLY A 84 -0.59 19.32 -6.00
CA GLY A 84 -1.82 19.82 -5.39
C GLY A 84 -3.09 19.12 -5.91
N VAL A 85 -2.95 17.97 -6.54
CA VAL A 85 -4.07 17.13 -6.98
C VAL A 85 -4.45 16.21 -5.83
N ASP A 86 -5.69 16.27 -5.36
CA ASP A 86 -6.18 15.32 -4.36
C ASP A 86 -6.24 13.91 -4.98
N PRO A 87 -5.39 12.97 -4.53
CA PRO A 87 -5.35 11.64 -5.10
C PRO A 87 -6.55 10.76 -4.70
N SER A 88 -7.41 11.23 -3.77
CA SER A 88 -8.62 10.52 -3.34
C SER A 88 -9.59 10.23 -4.51
N HIS A 89 -9.53 11.02 -5.58
CA HIS A 89 -10.39 10.94 -6.75
C HIS A 89 -9.97 9.90 -7.81
N LYS A 90 -8.72 9.40 -7.80
CA LYS A 90 -8.24 8.41 -8.80
C LYS A 90 -8.64 6.95 -8.48
N ARG A 91 -9.60 6.77 -7.58
CA ARG A 91 -10.03 5.48 -6.99
C ARG A 91 -10.70 4.47 -7.94
N LYS A 92 -10.76 4.73 -9.25
CA LYS A 92 -11.62 3.98 -10.19
C LYS A 92 -10.90 3.12 -11.24
N ALA A 93 -9.59 3.26 -11.44
CA ALA A 93 -8.94 2.64 -12.61
C ALA A 93 -8.44 1.19 -12.42
N LEU A 94 -8.25 0.68 -11.19
CA LEU A 94 -7.74 -0.69 -10.97
C LEU A 94 -8.83 -1.74 -10.73
N LYS A 95 -10.11 -1.34 -10.72
CA LYS A 95 -11.23 -2.27 -10.47
C LYS A 95 -11.54 -3.21 -11.66
N GLN A 96 -10.94 -2.99 -12.83
CA GLN A 96 -11.32 -3.72 -14.06
C GLN A 96 -10.47 -4.93 -14.40
N ARG A 97 -9.33 -5.19 -13.72
CA ARG A 97 -8.47 -6.33 -14.07
C ARG A 97 -8.61 -7.58 -13.18
N ALA A 98 -9.36 -7.49 -12.08
CA ALA A 98 -9.51 -8.60 -11.12
C ALA A 98 -10.89 -9.30 -11.16
N ILE A 99 -11.77 -8.97 -12.13
CA ILE A 99 -13.13 -9.53 -12.21
C ILE A 99 -13.28 -10.55 -13.36
N SER A 100 -12.29 -10.76 -14.23
CA SER A 100 -12.42 -11.66 -15.39
C SER A 100 -12.11 -13.14 -15.14
N ASP A 101 -11.53 -13.51 -13.99
CA ASP A 101 -10.94 -14.85 -13.81
C ASP A 101 -11.62 -15.67 -12.70
N SER A 102 -12.94 -15.53 -12.56
CA SER A 102 -13.74 -16.49 -11.81
C SER A 102 -15.17 -16.55 -12.37
N LEU A 103 -15.31 -17.30 -13.46
CA LEU A 103 -16.57 -17.90 -13.92
C LEU A 103 -16.27 -19.28 -14.47
#